data_AF-A0A117SRG1-F1
#
_entry.id   AF-A0A117SRG1-F1
#
_cell.length_a   1.000
_cell.length_b   1.000
_cell.length_c   1.000
_cell.angle_alpha   90.00
_cell.angle_beta   90.00
_cell.angle_gamma   90.00
#
_symmetry.space_group_name_H-M   'P 1'
#
loop_
_entity.id
_entity.type
_entity.pdbx_description
1 polymer ?
#
loop_
_entity_poly.entity_id
_entity_poly.type
_entity_poly.pdbx_seq_one_letter_code
_entity_poly.pdbx_strand_id
1 'polypeptide(L)'
;MVHGDLNEYNILVNPSNEEIRIIDWPQWMYLNAKGSRVILLRDLRNITRYFNSNYNLNIDFDELVSRLSPLMPKVEYPPSKVYGKLIKRVTSMIK
;
A
#
# COMPACT_ATOMS: atom_id res chain seq x y z
N MET A 1 0.46 -1.35 11.77
CA MET A 1 -0.03 -2.37 10.81
C MET A 1 -0.04 -1.75 9.42
N VAL A 2 -0.19 -2.56 8.36
CA VAL A 2 -0.47 -2.11 6.99
C VAL A 2 -1.89 -2.55 6.64
N HIS A 3 -2.66 -1.68 5.99
CA HIS A 3 -4.07 -1.96 5.65
C HIS A 3 -4.22 -3.06 4.61
N GLY A 4 -3.42 -3.01 3.55
CA GLY A 4 -3.45 -4.06 2.54
C GLY A 4 -4.53 -3.94 1.48
N ASP A 5 -5.28 -2.84 1.47
CA ASP A 5 -6.19 -2.43 0.37
C ASP A 5 -6.66 -0.97 0.53
N LEU A 6 -5.76 -0.07 0.94
CA LEU A 6 -6.18 1.30 1.24
C LEU A 6 -6.45 2.08 -0.06
N ASN A 7 -7.60 2.74 -0.10
CA ASN A 7 -8.06 3.65 -1.15
C ASN A 7 -9.02 4.69 -0.55
N GLU A 8 -9.53 5.62 -1.36
CA GLU A 8 -10.41 6.72 -0.95
C GLU A 8 -11.74 6.27 -0.32
N TYR A 9 -12.25 5.09 -0.69
CA TYR A 9 -13.50 4.55 -0.15
C TYR A 9 -13.33 4.01 1.28
N ASN A 10 -12.09 3.71 1.66
CA ASN A 10 -11.73 3.14 2.96
C ASN A 10 -11.30 4.21 3.98
N ILE A 11 -11.43 5.49 3.62
CA ILE A 11 -11.11 6.64 4.48
C ILE A 11 -12.39 7.46 4.70
N LEU A 12 -12.83 7.52 5.95
CA LEU A 12 -13.93 8.37 6.38
C LEU A 12 -13.37 9.66 6.98
N VAL A 13 -13.87 10.80 6.53
CA VAL A 13 -13.53 12.11 7.08
C VAL A 13 -14.79 12.69 7.72
N ASN A 14 -14.71 13.02 9.00
CA ASN A 14 -15.80 13.73 9.67
C ASN A 14 -15.78 15.20 9.25
N PRO A 15 -16.84 15.72 8.59
CA PRO A 15 -16.84 17.09 8.07
C PRO A 15 -16.87 18.16 9.17
N SER A 16 -17.25 17.81 10.40
CA SER A 16 -17.37 18.77 11.50
C SER A 16 -16.08 19.00 12.29
N ASN A 17 -15.17 18.03 12.31
CA ASN A 17 -13.94 18.08 13.11
C ASN A 17 -12.70 17.55 12.40
N GLU A 18 -12.81 17.23 11.09
CA GLU A 18 -11.73 16.69 10.25
C GLU A 18 -11.11 15.38 10.76
N GLU A 19 -11.78 14.68 11.69
CA GLU A 19 -11.31 13.38 12.18
C GLU A 19 -11.30 12.35 11.04
N ILE A 20 -10.14 11.72 10.84
CA ILE A 20 -9.93 10.68 9.83
C ILE A 20 -10.08 9.32 10.48
N ARG A 21 -10.93 8.46 9.92
CA ARG A 21 -11.07 7.06 10.30
C ARG A 21 -10.79 6.15 9.10
N ILE A 22 -9.98 5.13 9.33
CA ILE A 22 -9.67 4.11 8.32
C ILE A 22 -10.47 2.85 8.66
N ILE A 23 -11.28 2.38 7.71
CA ILE A 23 -12.17 1.23 7.87
C ILE A 23 -11.72 0.06 6.99
N ASP A 24 -12.50 -1.02 6.98
CA ASP A 24 -12.33 -2.17 6.06
C ASP A 24 -10.92 -2.80 6.07
N TRP A 25 -10.59 -3.48 7.17
CA TRP A 25 -9.25 -4.07 7.38
C TRP A 25 -9.07 -5.54 6.95
N PRO A 26 -9.92 -6.28 6.20
CA PRO A 26 -9.79 -7.74 6.09
C PRO A 26 -8.47 -8.23 5.48
N GLN A 27 -7.73 -7.37 4.74
CA GLN A 27 -6.44 -7.66 4.13
C GLN A 27 -5.22 -7.16 4.93
N TRP A 28 -5.43 -6.79 6.21
CA TRP A 28 -4.39 -6.19 7.02
C TRP A 28 -3.21 -7.13 7.28
N MET A 29 -2.03 -6.55 7.47
CA MET A 29 -0.84 -7.30 7.88
C MET A 29 0.06 -6.54 8.84
N TYR A 30 0.90 -7.28 9.56
CA TYR A 30 1.90 -6.69 10.46
C TYR A 30 2.96 -5.91 9.68
N LEU A 31 3.47 -4.82 10.29
CA LEU A 31 4.52 -4.00 9.68
C LEU A 31 5.82 -4.79 9.44
N ASN A 32 6.14 -5.75 10.29
CA ASN A 32 7.31 -6.61 10.15
C ASN A 32 7.04 -7.87 9.28
N ALA A 33 5.81 -8.06 8.78
CA ALA A 33 5.50 -9.17 7.91
C ALA A 33 6.26 -9.05 6.58
N LYS A 34 6.58 -10.19 5.98
CA LYS A 34 7.23 -10.25 4.68
C LYS A 34 6.37 -9.56 3.62
N GLY A 35 6.94 -8.59 2.90
CA GLY A 35 6.24 -7.88 1.82
C GLY A 35 5.39 -6.68 2.28
N SER A 36 5.31 -6.42 3.59
CA SER A 36 4.56 -5.30 4.16
C SER A 36 4.95 -3.94 3.55
N ARG A 37 6.25 -3.73 3.29
CA ARG A 37 6.76 -2.51 2.66
C ARG A 37 6.14 -2.28 1.29
N VAL A 38 6.03 -3.32 0.48
CA VAL A 38 5.52 -3.19 -0.89
C VAL A 38 4.02 -2.92 -0.89
N ILE A 39 3.28 -3.59 0.01
CA ILE A 39 1.87 -3.34 0.21
C ILE A 39 1.62 -1.92 0.71
N LEU A 40 2.43 -1.44 1.66
CA LEU A 40 2.36 -0.06 2.15
C LEU A 40 2.61 0.97 1.03
N LEU A 41 3.61 0.72 0.17
CA LEU A 41 3.87 1.58 -0.98
C LEU A 41 2.73 1.58 -1.98
N ARG A 42 2.06 0.45 -2.20
CA ARG A 42 0.87 0.38 -3.06
C ARG A 42 -0.29 1.18 -2.46
N ASP A 43 -0.57 0.98 -1.17
CA ASP A 43 -1.60 1.73 -0.44
C ASP A 43 -1.36 3.25 -0.51
N LEU A 44 -0.12 3.70 -0.26
CA LEU A 44 0.25 5.12 -0.40
C LEU A 44 0.11 5.63 -1.84
N ARG A 45 0.41 4.79 -2.83
CA ARG A 45 0.28 5.16 -4.25
C ARG A 45 -1.17 5.34 -4.65
N ASN A 46 -2.08 4.53 -4.14
CA ASN A 46 -3.52 4.70 -4.39
C ASN A 46 -3.99 6.06 -3.86
N ILE A 47 -3.65 6.38 -2.60
CA ILE A 47 -4.04 7.63 -1.96
C ILE A 47 -3.46 8.85 -2.69
N THR A 48 -2.16 8.86 -2.97
CA THR A 48 -1.52 9.98 -3.69
C THR A 48 -2.10 10.17 -5.09
N ARG A 49 -2.39 9.08 -5.82
CA ARG A 49 -3.06 9.15 -7.13
C ARG A 49 -4.45 9.76 -7.04
N TYR A 50 -5.24 9.36 -6.04
CA TYR A 50 -6.56 9.94 -5.80
C TYR A 50 -6.46 11.46 -5.55
N PHE A 51 -5.55 11.87 -4.67
CA PHE A 51 -5.35 13.29 -4.34
C PHE A 51 -4.87 14.13 -5.52
N ASN A 52 -3.91 13.61 -6.30
CA ASN A 52 -3.45 14.29 -7.51
C ASN A 52 -4.57 14.42 -8.54
N SER A 53 -5.36 13.38 -8.74
CA SER A 53 -6.39 13.36 -9.80
C SER A 53 -7.61 14.22 -9.45
N ASN A 54 -8.02 14.24 -8.18
CA ASN A 54 -9.25 14.92 -7.75
C ASN A 54 -9.02 16.33 -7.20
N TYR A 55 -7.81 16.64 -6.72
CA TYR A 55 -7.49 17.92 -6.08
C TYR A 55 -6.29 18.64 -6.70
N ASN A 56 -5.69 18.08 -7.76
CA ASN A 56 -4.60 18.70 -8.51
C ASN A 56 -3.39 19.11 -7.65
N LEU A 57 -3.09 18.31 -6.62
CA LEU A 57 -2.05 18.61 -5.61
C LEU A 57 -0.61 18.37 -6.09
N ASN A 58 -0.40 17.78 -7.29
CA ASN A 58 0.92 17.53 -7.89
C ASN A 58 1.95 16.89 -6.94
N ILE A 59 1.51 15.94 -6.10
CA ILE A 59 2.35 15.19 -5.17
C ILE A 59 3.30 14.28 -5.96
N ASP A 60 4.60 14.48 -5.81
CA ASP A 60 5.63 13.56 -6.27
C ASP A 60 5.71 12.35 -5.33
N PHE A 61 5.45 11.16 -5.89
CA PHE A 61 5.42 9.93 -5.09
C PHE A 61 6.81 9.53 -4.58
N ASP A 62 7.86 9.71 -5.37
CA ASP A 62 9.20 9.29 -5.01
C ASP A 62 9.79 10.23 -3.96
N GLU A 63 9.51 11.54 -4.07
CA GLU A 63 9.84 12.51 -3.03
C GLU A 63 9.13 12.17 -1.71
N LEU A 64 7.83 11.87 -1.76
CA LEU A 64 7.06 11.47 -0.58
C LEU A 64 7.65 10.22 0.08
N VAL A 65 7.96 9.19 -0.71
CA VAL A 65 8.56 7.95 -0.20
C VAL A 65 9.92 8.21 0.43
N SER A 66 10.74 9.07 -0.18
CA SER A 66 12.04 9.47 0.37
C SER A 66 11.88 10.11 1.76
N ARG A 67 10.94 11.06 1.91
CA ARG A 67 10.63 11.73 3.18
C ARG A 67 10.09 10.78 4.25
N LEU A 68 9.28 9.79 3.85
CA LEU A 68 8.66 8.83 4.75
C LEU A 68 9.53 7.59 5.03
N SER A 69 10.65 7.42 4.32
CA SER A 69 11.55 6.27 4.43
C SER A 69 11.93 5.87 5.87
N PRO A 70 12.19 6.81 6.81
CA PRO A 70 12.49 6.47 8.20
C PRO A 70 11.35 5.74 8.94
N LEU A 71 10.11 5.89 8.49
CA LEU A 71 8.91 5.33 9.11
C LEU A 71 8.49 4.00 8.46
N MET A 72 9.11 3.62 7.34
CA MET A 72 8.71 2.46 6.57
C MET A 72 9.34 1.15 7.08
N PRO A 73 8.66 0.00 6.92
CA PRO A 73 9.25 -1.30 7.20
C PRO A 73 10.56 -1.54 6.44
N LYS A 74 11.56 -2.10 7.14
CA LYS A 74 12.87 -2.45 6.57
C LYS A 74 12.89 -3.82 5.88
N VAL A 75 11.85 -4.65 6.06
CA VAL A 75 11.79 -6.00 5.49
C VAL A 75 11.29 -5.94 4.06
N GLU A 76 12.19 -6.15 3.11
CA GLU A 76 11.91 -6.07 1.69
C GLU A 76 11.92 -7.46 1.05
N TYR A 77 10.82 -7.84 0.42
CA TYR A 77 10.84 -8.85 -0.64
C TYR A 77 10.03 -8.30 -1.81
N PRO A 78 10.66 -8.00 -2.96
CA PRO A 78 9.92 -7.55 -4.13
C PRO A 78 8.94 -8.65 -4.56
N PRO A 79 7.66 -8.33 -4.84
CA PRO A 79 6.65 -9.35 -5.14
C PRO A 79 7.01 -10.17 -6.37
N SER A 80 7.76 -9.57 -7.30
CA SER A 80 8.25 -10.22 -8.52
C SER A 80 9.05 -11.51 -8.26
N LYS A 81 9.86 -11.58 -7.18
CA LYS A 81 10.59 -12.80 -6.82
C LYS A 81 9.71 -13.91 -6.23
N VAL A 82 8.57 -13.55 -5.64
CA VAL A 82 7.60 -14.50 -5.04
C VAL A 82 6.65 -15.04 -6.10
N TYR A 83 6.05 -14.15 -6.90
CA TYR A 83 5.15 -14.54 -7.99
C TYR A 83 5.88 -15.33 -9.07
N GLY A 84 7.13 -15.00 -9.42
CA GLY A 84 7.90 -15.78 -10.39
C GLY A 84 8.11 -17.25 -9.98
N LYS A 85 8.35 -17.53 -8.69
CA LYS A 85 8.44 -18.90 -8.17
C LYS A 85 7.09 -19.59 -8.10
N LEU A 86 6.04 -18.87 -7.69
CA LEU A 86 4.68 -19.40 -7.57
C LEU A 86 4.09 -19.75 -8.94
N ILE A 87 4.18 -18.83 -9.90
CA ILE A 87 3.71 -19.02 -11.28
C ILE A 87 4.45 -20.18 -11.93
N LYS A 88 5.78 -20.27 -11.81
CA LYS A 88 6.56 -21.43 -12.30
C LYS A 88 6.08 -22.75 -11.71
N ARG A 89 5.72 -22.78 -10.43
CA ARG A 89 5.27 -23.98 -9.72
C ARG A 89 3.86 -24.39 -10.14
N VAL A 90 2.96 -23.43 -10.32
CA VAL A 90 1.61 -23.67 -10.88
C VAL A 90 1.70 -24.16 -12.33
N THR A 91 2.54 -23.54 -13.18
CA THR A 91 2.71 -23.99 -14.56
C THR A 91 3.36 -25.38 -14.68
N SER A 92 4.23 -25.77 -13.74
CA SER A 92 4.80 -27.13 -13.71
C SER A 92 3.82 -28.21 -13.24
N MET A 93 2.71 -27.84 -12.59
CA MET A 93 1.68 -28.77 -12.10
C MET A 93 0.55 -29.01 -13.11
N ILE A 94 0.49 -28.21 -14.18
CA ILE A 94 -0.53 -28.30 -15.25
C ILE A 94 0.02 -29.09 -16.47
N LYS A 95 1.23 -29.65 -16.36
CA LYS A 95 1.78 -30.64 -17.29
C LYS A 95 1.67 -32.03 -16.67
#